data_AF-A0A660VUA0-F1
#
_entry.id   AF-A0A660VUA0-F1
#
_cell.length_a   1.000
_cell.length_b   1.000
_cell.length_c   1.000
_cell.angle_alpha   90.00
_cell.angle_beta   90.00
_cell.angle_gamma   90.00
#
_symmetry.space_group_name_H-M   'P 1'
#
loop_
_entity.id
_entity.type
_entity.pdbx_description
1 polymer ?
#
loop_
_entity_poly.entity_id
_entity_poly.type
_entity_poly.pdbx_seq_one_letter_code
_entity_poly.pdbx_strand_id
1 'polypeptide(L)'
;MQENFKEKYPDVNIILESYGSIDCARLLVDGNRTADLLAVADYNVITAYIFPSNLADWYIVFATNEMVIAFINQSKYNDEINSTNWFEILTRTDVRFGHSDPNRDPAGYQTLLLWKLADIYYNANIYETLSQDTPRKIIRPKSAELSALLESHNIDYAFEYKSVAIQHNLSYIELPDEINLENWSYTHIYSEVNIVLADGVNITASPILYALTIPTNAR
;
A
#
# COMPACT_ATOMS: atom_id res chain seq x y z
N MET A 1 5.75 -2.73 20.35
CA MET A 1 4.99 -4.01 20.48
C MET A 1 5.91 -5.20 20.76
N GLN A 2 6.94 -5.44 19.94
CA GLN A 2 7.89 -6.54 20.17
C GLN A 2 8.58 -6.46 21.54
N GLU A 3 9.06 -5.27 21.93
CA GLU A 3 9.71 -5.03 23.22
C GLU A 3 8.78 -5.39 24.39
N ASN A 4 7.58 -4.82 24.43
CA ASN A 4 6.57 -5.14 25.46
C ASN A 4 6.19 -6.64 25.50
N PHE A 5 6.16 -7.33 24.36
CA PHE A 5 5.90 -8.78 24.34
C PHE A 5 7.07 -9.57 24.93
N LYS A 6 8.32 -9.21 24.59
CA LYS A 6 9.53 -9.82 25.15
C LYS A 6 9.65 -9.58 26.66
N GLU A 7 9.25 -8.40 27.15
CA GLU A 7 9.22 -8.13 28.60
C GLU A 7 8.27 -9.08 29.35
N LYS A 8 7.12 -9.40 28.74
CA LYS A 8 6.13 -10.30 29.33
C LYS A 8 6.46 -11.78 29.13
N TYR A 9 7.14 -12.11 28.05
CA TYR A 9 7.50 -13.48 27.65
C TYR A 9 8.99 -13.55 27.27
N PRO A 10 9.90 -13.49 28.26
CA PRO A 10 11.34 -13.37 28.00
C PRO A 10 11.94 -14.58 27.30
N ASP A 11 11.31 -15.75 27.43
CA ASP A 11 11.76 -17.00 26.80
C ASP A 11 11.31 -17.13 25.33
N VAL A 12 10.46 -16.21 24.84
CA VAL A 12 9.98 -16.23 23.45
C VAL A 12 10.90 -15.41 22.56
N ASN A 13 11.54 -16.09 21.59
CA ASN A 13 12.33 -15.42 20.57
C ASN A 13 11.46 -14.98 19.39
N ILE A 14 11.22 -13.68 19.26
CA ILE A 14 10.48 -13.11 18.12
C ILE A 14 11.45 -12.83 16.97
N ILE A 15 11.21 -13.51 15.83
CA ILE A 15 11.87 -13.27 14.55
C ILE A 15 10.90 -12.51 13.64
N LEU A 16 11.32 -11.35 13.14
CA LEU A 16 10.53 -10.54 12.21
C LEU A 16 11.15 -10.61 10.82
N GLU A 17 10.35 -11.01 9.83
CA GLU A 17 10.68 -10.92 8.42
C GLU A 17 9.68 -9.99 7.73
N SER A 18 10.17 -9.01 6.97
CA SER A 18 9.31 -7.99 6.35
C SER A 18 9.49 -7.94 4.84
N TYR A 19 8.38 -8.13 4.13
CA TYR A 19 8.26 -8.01 2.68
C TYR A 19 6.96 -7.25 2.34
N GLY A 20 6.67 -7.05 1.06
CA GLY A 20 5.31 -6.69 0.64
C GLY A 20 4.32 -7.80 1.02
N SER A 21 3.08 -7.46 1.35
CA SER A 21 2.15 -8.47 1.89
C SER A 21 1.85 -9.61 0.92
N ILE A 22 1.84 -9.36 -0.39
CA ILE A 22 1.66 -10.43 -1.40
C ILE A 22 2.88 -11.35 -1.39
N ASP A 23 4.09 -10.80 -1.32
CA ASP A 23 5.31 -11.61 -1.20
C ASP A 23 5.28 -12.48 0.06
N CYS A 24 4.88 -11.93 1.22
CA CYS A 24 4.69 -12.70 2.45
C CYS A 24 3.69 -13.86 2.24
N ALA A 25 2.56 -13.60 1.61
CA ALA A 25 1.55 -14.64 1.37
C ALA A 25 2.07 -15.73 0.41
N ARG A 26 2.72 -15.35 -0.69
CA ARG A 26 3.29 -16.30 -1.65
C ARG A 26 4.38 -17.16 -1.03
N LEU A 27 5.26 -16.60 -0.21
CA LEU A 27 6.28 -17.37 0.50
C LEU A 27 5.67 -18.51 1.34
N LEU A 28 4.51 -18.28 1.95
CA LEU A 28 3.77 -19.30 2.71
C LEU A 28 3.05 -20.29 1.79
N VAL A 29 2.32 -19.80 0.78
CA VAL A 29 1.55 -20.63 -0.16
C VAL A 29 2.45 -21.57 -0.96
N ASP A 30 3.59 -21.09 -1.43
CA ASP A 30 4.56 -21.87 -2.20
C ASP A 30 5.37 -22.85 -1.32
N GLY A 31 5.21 -22.79 0.00
CA GLY A 31 5.96 -23.63 0.95
C GLY A 31 7.43 -23.23 1.11
N ASN A 32 7.82 -22.05 0.61
CA ASN A 32 9.19 -21.54 0.70
C ASN A 32 9.54 -21.03 2.12
N ARG A 33 8.52 -20.71 2.93
CA ARG A 33 8.62 -20.29 4.34
C ARG A 33 7.44 -20.80 5.17
N THR A 34 7.63 -20.80 6.48
CA THR A 34 6.58 -20.97 7.50
C THR A 34 6.63 -19.78 8.44
N ALA A 35 5.48 -19.37 8.96
CA ALA A 35 5.38 -18.30 9.95
C ALA A 35 4.28 -18.61 10.96
N ASP A 36 4.48 -18.17 12.20
CA ASP A 36 3.47 -18.34 13.27
C ASP A 36 2.39 -17.27 13.20
N LEU A 37 2.70 -16.13 12.59
CA LEU A 37 1.77 -15.03 12.41
C LEU A 37 2.04 -14.38 11.06
N LEU A 38 0.98 -14.26 10.26
CA LEU A 38 0.97 -13.45 9.06
C LEU A 38 0.20 -12.18 9.36
N ALA A 39 0.83 -11.02 9.19
CA ALA A 39 0.17 -9.72 9.22
C ALA A 39 0.32 -9.05 7.85
N VAL A 40 -0.79 -8.57 7.29
CA VAL A 40 -0.86 -7.96 5.96
C VAL A 40 -1.44 -6.56 6.05
N ALA A 41 -1.04 -5.68 5.12
CA ALA A 41 -1.57 -4.32 5.03
C ALA A 41 -2.97 -4.23 4.43
N ASP A 42 -3.47 -5.35 3.89
CA ASP A 42 -4.80 -5.47 3.31
C ASP A 42 -5.32 -6.89 3.50
N TYR A 43 -6.45 -7.03 4.19
CA TYR A 43 -7.12 -8.32 4.42
C TYR A 43 -7.43 -9.09 3.13
N ASN A 44 -7.58 -8.40 1.99
CA ASN A 44 -7.80 -9.05 0.69
C ASN A 44 -6.67 -10.02 0.34
N VAL A 45 -5.45 -9.77 0.81
CA VAL A 45 -4.31 -10.69 0.62
C VAL A 45 -4.58 -12.04 1.31
N ILE A 46 -5.14 -12.04 2.51
CA ILE A 46 -5.49 -13.29 3.21
C ILE A 46 -6.60 -14.02 2.44
N THR A 47 -7.66 -13.32 2.05
CA THR A 47 -8.79 -13.95 1.37
C THR A 47 -8.46 -14.43 -0.05
N ALA A 48 -7.53 -13.77 -0.75
CA ALA A 48 -7.16 -14.09 -2.12
C ALA A 48 -6.07 -15.16 -2.22
N TYR A 49 -5.14 -15.24 -1.25
CA TYR A 49 -3.99 -16.14 -1.32
C TYR A 49 -4.01 -17.24 -0.26
N ILE A 50 -4.29 -16.89 0.99
CA ILE A 50 -4.14 -17.80 2.14
C ILE A 50 -5.36 -18.71 2.31
N PHE A 51 -6.56 -18.19 2.10
CA PHE A 51 -7.79 -18.99 2.19
C PHE A 51 -7.85 -20.07 1.10
N PRO A 52 -7.61 -19.77 -0.20
CA PRO A 52 -7.61 -20.81 -1.24
C PRO A 52 -6.53 -21.88 -1.08
N SER A 53 -5.42 -21.55 -0.40
CA SER A 53 -4.35 -22.51 -0.10
C SER A 53 -4.63 -23.36 1.15
N ASN A 54 -5.77 -23.18 1.83
CA ASN A 54 -6.12 -23.83 3.10
C ASN A 54 -5.11 -23.60 4.23
N LEU A 55 -4.37 -22.49 4.18
CA LEU A 55 -3.42 -22.12 5.23
C LEU A 55 -4.08 -21.34 6.37
N ALA A 56 -5.28 -20.80 6.18
CA ALA A 56 -6.13 -20.27 7.25
C ALA A 56 -7.58 -20.19 6.77
N ASP A 57 -8.53 -20.11 7.70
CA ASP A 57 -9.95 -19.87 7.45
C ASP A 57 -10.51 -18.67 8.25
N TRP A 58 -9.63 -17.95 8.95
CA TRP A 58 -9.97 -16.77 9.74
C TRP A 58 -8.91 -15.68 9.60
N TYR A 59 -9.29 -14.44 9.92
CA TYR A 59 -8.38 -13.32 10.17
C TYR A 59 -8.98 -12.36 11.19
N ILE A 60 -8.15 -11.51 11.78
CA ILE A 60 -8.57 -10.41 12.65
C ILE A 60 -8.12 -9.10 12.02
N VAL A 61 -9.07 -8.19 11.79
CA VAL A 61 -8.76 -6.79 11.46
C VAL A 61 -8.35 -6.06 12.73
N PHE A 62 -7.22 -5.36 12.68
CA PHE A 62 -6.66 -4.71 13.88
C PHE A 62 -6.27 -3.25 13.69
N ALA A 63 -6.18 -2.76 12.45
CA ALA A 63 -5.87 -1.36 12.14
C ALA A 63 -6.40 -0.95 10.76
N THR A 64 -6.40 0.35 10.50
CA THR A 64 -6.80 0.97 9.22
C THR A 64 -5.69 1.94 8.75
N ASN A 65 -5.75 2.34 7.48
CA ASN A 65 -4.97 3.48 6.95
C ASN A 65 -5.76 4.28 5.92
N GLU A 66 -5.13 5.33 5.44
CA GLU A 66 -5.50 6.05 4.23
C GLU A 66 -4.27 6.22 3.32
N MET A 67 -4.51 6.26 2.01
CA MET A 67 -3.50 6.63 1.02
C MET A 67 -3.31 8.15 0.98
N VAL A 68 -2.06 8.58 0.94
CA VAL A 68 -1.66 9.99 0.76
C VAL A 68 -0.59 10.10 -0.32
N ILE A 69 -0.30 11.34 -0.71
CA ILE A 69 0.88 11.66 -1.53
C ILE A 69 1.90 12.33 -0.62
N ALA A 70 2.95 11.62 -0.26
CA ALA A 70 4.03 12.09 0.60
C ALA A 70 5.11 12.83 -0.21
N PHE A 71 5.72 13.85 0.40
CA PHE A 71 6.77 14.69 -0.18
C PHE A 71 7.64 15.35 0.90
N ILE A 72 8.67 16.09 0.48
CA ILE A 72 9.53 16.91 1.35
C ILE A 72 9.53 18.36 0.88
N ASN A 73 10.00 19.29 1.70
CA ASN A 73 10.04 20.72 1.38
C ASN A 73 10.94 21.07 0.17
N GLN A 74 11.82 20.14 -0.23
CA GLN A 74 12.65 20.27 -1.42
C GLN A 74 11.97 19.74 -2.69
N SER A 75 10.88 18.97 -2.56
CA SER A 75 10.15 18.41 -3.69
C SER A 75 9.66 19.50 -4.63
N LYS A 76 9.76 19.26 -5.93
CA LYS A 76 9.34 20.23 -6.94
C LYS A 76 7.85 20.54 -6.82
N TYR A 77 7.51 21.84 -6.80
CA TYR A 77 6.13 22.33 -6.74
C TYR A 77 5.39 22.01 -5.43
N ASN A 78 6.12 21.80 -4.33
CA ASN A 78 5.51 21.48 -3.03
C ASN A 78 4.56 22.56 -2.50
N ASP A 79 4.77 23.84 -2.84
CA ASP A 79 3.88 24.95 -2.48
C ASP A 79 2.65 25.08 -3.39
N GLU A 80 2.60 24.34 -4.51
CA GLU A 80 1.52 24.40 -5.51
C GLU A 80 0.59 23.19 -5.45
N ILE A 81 1.15 22.03 -5.15
CA ILE A 81 0.43 20.76 -5.13
C ILE A 81 -0.58 20.71 -3.98
N ASN A 82 -1.79 20.21 -4.26
CA ASN A 82 -2.85 20.05 -3.28
C ASN A 82 -3.83 18.95 -3.73
N SER A 83 -4.87 18.72 -2.93
CA SER A 83 -5.86 17.66 -3.17
C SER A 83 -6.60 17.79 -4.50
N THR A 84 -6.63 18.97 -5.14
CA THR A 84 -7.39 19.19 -6.39
C THR A 84 -6.56 19.11 -7.66
N ASN A 85 -5.22 19.25 -7.58
CA ASN A 85 -4.35 19.37 -8.76
C ASN A 85 -3.17 18.39 -8.77
N TRP A 86 -3.06 17.49 -7.79
CA TRP A 86 -1.90 16.61 -7.64
C TRP A 86 -1.54 15.85 -8.92
N PHE A 87 -2.53 15.33 -9.66
CA PHE A 87 -2.32 14.58 -10.89
C PHE A 87 -1.73 15.46 -12.01
N GLU A 88 -2.04 16.76 -12.04
CA GLU A 88 -1.44 17.73 -12.97
C GLU A 88 0.02 18.00 -12.63
N ILE A 89 0.36 18.05 -11.34
CA ILE A 89 1.75 18.22 -10.90
C ILE A 89 2.58 16.97 -11.23
N LEU A 90 2.07 15.77 -10.95
CA LEU A 90 2.78 14.51 -11.21
C LEU A 90 3.05 14.25 -12.70
N THR A 91 2.24 14.83 -13.59
CA THR A 91 2.40 14.69 -15.05
C THR A 91 3.43 15.64 -15.65
N ARG A 92 3.93 16.63 -14.90
CA ARG A 92 5.00 17.53 -15.36
C ARG A 92 6.27 16.76 -15.69
N THR A 93 6.93 17.12 -16.78
CA THR A 93 8.06 16.38 -17.35
C THR A 93 9.32 16.39 -16.50
N ASP A 94 9.39 17.24 -15.47
CA ASP A 94 10.51 17.32 -14.57
C ASP A 94 10.20 16.78 -13.16
N VAL A 95 8.96 16.37 -12.88
CA VAL A 95 8.55 15.76 -11.62
C VAL A 95 8.78 14.25 -11.65
N ARG A 96 9.38 13.72 -10.58
CA ARG A 96 9.58 12.29 -10.36
C ARG A 96 8.70 11.81 -9.22
N PHE A 97 8.04 10.68 -9.40
CA PHE A 97 7.16 10.13 -8.38
C PHE A 97 7.31 8.61 -8.26
N GLY A 98 6.86 8.03 -7.16
CA GLY A 98 6.93 6.60 -6.95
C GLY A 98 5.73 5.97 -6.27
N HIS A 99 5.61 4.68 -6.46
CA HIS A 99 4.68 3.78 -5.76
C HIS A 99 5.32 2.38 -5.67
N SER A 100 4.83 1.51 -4.79
CA SER A 100 5.36 0.15 -4.71
C SER A 100 4.80 -0.75 -5.80
N ASP A 101 5.45 -1.90 -6.01
CA ASP A 101 5.08 -2.86 -7.04
C ASP A 101 3.70 -3.48 -6.72
N PRO A 102 2.67 -3.28 -7.56
CA PRO A 102 1.33 -3.80 -7.32
C PRO A 102 1.28 -5.33 -7.24
N ASN A 103 2.26 -6.04 -7.79
CA ASN A 103 2.30 -7.50 -7.75
C ASN A 103 2.94 -8.05 -6.48
N ARG A 104 3.43 -7.18 -5.59
CA ARG A 104 4.23 -7.57 -4.41
C ARG A 104 3.70 -6.94 -3.13
N ASP A 105 3.15 -5.72 -3.21
CA ASP A 105 2.82 -4.90 -2.05
C ASP A 105 1.43 -4.22 -2.18
N PRO A 106 0.59 -4.28 -1.13
CA PRO A 106 -0.72 -3.62 -1.16
C PRO A 106 -0.74 -2.15 -1.48
N ALA A 107 0.19 -1.36 -0.94
CA ALA A 107 0.28 0.06 -1.28
C ALA A 107 0.44 0.29 -2.80
N GLY A 108 1.05 -0.66 -3.51
CA GLY A 108 1.24 -0.60 -4.95
C GLY A 108 -0.07 -0.76 -5.72
N TYR A 109 -0.84 -1.82 -5.45
CA TYR A 109 -2.11 -2.00 -6.13
C TYR A 109 -3.19 -1.02 -5.62
N GLN A 110 -3.12 -0.60 -4.36
CA GLN A 110 -3.99 0.44 -3.80
C GLN A 110 -3.74 1.79 -4.47
N THR A 111 -2.50 2.11 -4.83
CA THR A 111 -2.19 3.30 -5.66
C THR A 111 -2.91 3.21 -7.02
N LEU A 112 -2.88 2.04 -7.67
CA LEU A 112 -3.56 1.87 -8.96
C LEU A 112 -5.09 1.97 -8.83
N LEU A 113 -5.66 1.41 -7.76
CA LEU A 113 -7.09 1.52 -7.45
C LEU A 113 -7.50 2.97 -7.16
N LEU A 114 -6.72 3.69 -6.36
CA LEU A 114 -6.88 5.12 -6.10
C LEU A 114 -6.87 5.93 -7.40
N TRP A 115 -5.95 5.66 -8.33
CA TRP A 115 -5.94 6.35 -9.61
C TRP A 115 -7.22 6.10 -10.44
N LYS A 116 -7.76 4.88 -10.43
CA LYS A 116 -9.05 4.58 -11.09
C LYS A 116 -10.22 5.27 -10.40
N LEU A 117 -10.23 5.35 -9.07
CA LEU A 117 -11.23 6.12 -8.33
C LEU A 117 -11.10 7.62 -8.63
N ALA A 118 -9.87 8.11 -8.78
CA ALA A 118 -9.60 9.49 -9.15
C ALA A 118 -10.12 9.82 -10.56
N ASP A 119 -10.08 8.89 -11.52
CA ASP A 119 -10.70 9.09 -12.84
C ASP A 119 -12.19 9.43 -12.71
N ILE A 120 -12.90 8.68 -11.86
CA ILE A 120 -14.33 8.87 -11.59
C ILE A 120 -14.56 10.19 -10.85
N TYR A 121 -13.80 10.43 -9.78
CA TYR A 121 -13.98 11.60 -8.91
C TYR A 121 -13.68 12.92 -9.62
N TYR A 122 -12.57 13.02 -10.34
CA TYR A 122 -12.16 14.24 -11.05
C TYR A 122 -12.69 14.32 -12.48
N ASN A 123 -13.32 13.25 -12.99
CA ASN A 123 -13.74 13.13 -14.39
C ASN A 123 -12.56 13.42 -15.35
N ALA A 124 -11.44 12.73 -15.12
CA ALA A 124 -10.18 12.91 -15.83
C ALA A 124 -9.54 11.54 -16.15
N ASN A 125 -8.54 11.52 -17.03
CA ASN A 125 -7.84 10.28 -17.41
C ASN A 125 -6.52 10.13 -16.64
N ILE A 126 -6.60 10.04 -15.32
CA ILE A 126 -5.48 9.98 -14.38
C ILE A 126 -4.82 8.60 -14.41
N TYR A 127 -5.59 7.51 -14.33
CA TYR A 127 -5.05 6.15 -14.31
C TYR A 127 -4.23 5.85 -15.56
N GLU A 128 -4.76 6.08 -16.76
CA GLU A 128 -4.01 5.81 -17.99
C GLU A 128 -2.75 6.67 -18.07
N THR A 129 -2.86 7.96 -17.73
CA THR A 129 -1.75 8.90 -17.81
C THR A 129 -0.61 8.56 -16.86
N LEU A 130 -0.91 8.27 -15.59
CA LEU A 130 0.13 7.92 -14.60
C LEU A 130 0.64 6.48 -14.75
N SER A 131 -0.15 5.59 -15.39
CA SER A 131 0.25 4.21 -15.68
C SER A 131 1.28 4.10 -16.81
N GLN A 132 1.47 5.14 -17.64
CA GLN A 132 2.49 5.12 -18.69
C GLN A 132 3.89 4.82 -18.14
N ASP A 133 4.65 4.02 -18.89
CA ASP A 133 6.04 3.74 -18.53
C ASP A 133 6.91 4.97 -18.82
N THR A 134 7.65 5.42 -17.80
CA THR A 134 8.47 6.62 -17.88
C THR A 134 9.58 6.56 -16.84
N PRO A 135 10.80 7.02 -17.15
CA PRO A 135 11.92 7.03 -16.18
C PRO A 135 11.66 7.91 -14.95
N ARG A 136 10.61 8.76 -14.99
CA ARG A 136 10.19 9.60 -13.87
C ARG A 136 9.38 8.82 -12.82
N LYS A 137 8.76 7.71 -13.22
CA LYS A 137 7.98 6.85 -12.33
C LYS A 137 8.89 5.77 -11.76
N ILE A 138 9.05 5.79 -10.45
CA ILE A 138 9.94 4.89 -9.73
C ILE A 138 9.11 3.84 -8.99
N ILE A 139 9.32 2.58 -9.34
CA ILE A 139 8.67 1.45 -8.67
C ILE A 139 9.68 0.76 -7.76
N ARG A 140 9.25 0.42 -6.54
CA ARG A 140 10.03 -0.37 -5.57
C ARG A 140 9.25 -1.57 -5.09
N PRO A 141 9.91 -2.66 -4.66
CA PRO A 141 9.22 -3.82 -4.11
C PRO A 141 8.23 -3.50 -2.98
N LYS A 142 8.58 -2.56 -2.10
CA LYS A 142 7.81 -2.16 -0.92
C LYS A 142 7.71 -0.65 -0.79
N SER A 143 6.57 -0.14 -0.33
CA SER A 143 6.31 1.30 -0.24
C SER A 143 7.30 2.02 0.68
N ALA A 144 7.65 1.42 1.81
CA ALA A 144 8.61 1.98 2.78
C ALA A 144 10.01 2.27 2.19
N GLU A 145 10.39 1.66 1.06
CA GLU A 145 11.64 2.01 0.37
C GLU A 145 11.57 3.37 -0.35
N LEU A 146 10.36 3.86 -0.63
CA LEU A 146 10.11 5.17 -1.26
C LEU A 146 10.38 6.32 -0.30
N SER A 147 10.16 6.15 1.01
CA SER A 147 10.48 7.15 2.02
C SER A 147 11.96 7.54 1.96
N ALA A 148 12.86 6.56 1.82
CA ALA A 148 14.29 6.81 1.65
C ALA A 148 14.62 7.56 0.34
N LEU A 149 13.85 7.34 -0.73
CA LEU A 149 14.01 8.07 -1.99
C LEU A 149 13.51 9.52 -1.89
N LEU A 150 12.45 9.76 -1.12
CA LEU A 150 12.00 11.11 -0.80
C LEU A 150 13.06 11.85 0.03
N GLU A 151 13.53 11.24 1.12
CA GLU A 151 14.53 11.82 2.03
C GLU A 151 15.86 12.14 1.32
N SER A 152 16.27 11.29 0.38
CA SER A 152 17.46 11.53 -0.46
C SER A 152 17.21 12.49 -1.63
N HIS A 153 15.99 12.98 -1.80
CA HIS A 153 15.55 13.84 -2.90
C HIS A 153 15.76 13.20 -4.29
N ASN A 154 15.70 11.87 -4.35
CA ASN A 154 15.77 11.09 -5.58
C ASN A 154 14.40 11.05 -6.31
N ILE A 155 13.30 11.27 -5.59
CA ILE A 155 11.96 11.48 -6.13
C ILE A 155 11.30 12.68 -5.41
N ASP A 156 10.32 13.31 -6.06
CA ASP A 156 9.59 14.44 -5.49
C ASP A 156 8.37 13.98 -4.69
N TYR A 157 7.66 12.95 -5.15
CA TYR A 157 6.41 12.48 -4.55
C TYR A 157 6.37 10.96 -4.44
N ALA A 158 5.71 10.43 -3.41
CA ALA A 158 5.39 9.00 -3.32
C ALA A 158 3.96 8.78 -2.87
N PHE A 159 3.28 7.82 -3.50
CA PHE A 159 2.04 7.28 -2.95
C PHE A 159 2.40 6.38 -1.77
N GLU A 160 1.88 6.71 -0.60
CA GLU A 160 2.19 6.01 0.65
C GLU A 160 1.00 6.01 1.60
N TYR A 161 1.08 5.18 2.63
CA TYR A 161 0.17 5.27 3.77
C TYR A 161 0.46 6.49 4.63
N LYS A 162 -0.58 7.18 5.11
CA LYS A 162 -0.44 8.33 6.02
C LYS A 162 0.36 7.99 7.26
N SER A 163 0.16 6.80 7.83
CA SER A 163 0.95 6.34 8.99
C SER A 163 2.46 6.33 8.72
N VAL A 164 2.90 5.96 7.51
CA VAL A 164 4.32 5.94 7.13
C VAL A 164 4.85 7.36 6.92
N ALA A 165 4.06 8.22 6.27
CA ALA A 165 4.39 9.64 6.13
C ALA A 165 4.61 10.31 7.51
N ILE A 166 3.71 10.06 8.47
CA ILE A 166 3.85 10.56 9.85
C ILE A 166 5.07 9.97 10.55
N GLN A 167 5.29 8.65 10.43
CA GLN A 167 6.44 7.97 11.05
C GLN A 167 7.78 8.54 10.58
N HIS A 168 7.88 8.91 9.30
CA HIS A 168 9.08 9.49 8.70
C HIS A 168 9.10 11.04 8.74
N ASN A 169 8.13 11.67 9.39
CA ASN A 169 8.00 13.13 9.46
C ASN A 169 8.03 13.79 8.07
N LEU A 170 7.37 13.17 7.09
CA LEU A 170 7.21 13.66 5.73
C LEU A 170 5.99 14.59 5.65
N SER A 171 6.07 15.59 4.77
CA SER A 171 4.88 16.34 4.36
C SER A 171 4.00 15.45 3.50
N TYR A 172 2.68 15.67 3.51
CA TYR A 172 1.77 14.89 2.68
C TYR A 172 0.52 15.67 2.29
N ILE A 173 -0.11 15.23 1.22
CA ILE A 173 -1.43 15.71 0.76
C ILE A 173 -2.47 14.68 1.17
N GLU A 174 -3.48 15.14 1.90
CA GLU A 174 -4.70 14.36 2.13
C GLU A 174 -5.54 14.30 0.86
N LEU A 175 -5.98 13.09 0.51
CA LEU A 175 -6.82 12.84 -0.65
C LEU A 175 -8.28 12.73 -0.22
N PRO A 176 -9.25 13.04 -1.09
CA PRO A 176 -10.66 12.88 -0.77
C PRO A 176 -11.01 11.47 -0.27
N ASP A 177 -11.94 11.41 0.69
CA ASP A 177 -12.44 10.14 1.25
C ASP A 177 -12.97 9.20 0.17
N GLU A 178 -13.51 9.72 -0.93
CA GLU A 178 -14.00 8.94 -2.07
C GLU A 178 -12.90 8.13 -2.79
N ILE A 179 -11.62 8.48 -2.60
CA ILE A 179 -10.50 7.88 -3.34
C ILE A 179 -9.35 7.37 -2.45
N ASN A 180 -9.24 7.85 -1.21
CA ASN A 180 -8.10 7.55 -0.32
C ASN A 180 -8.13 6.15 0.34
N LEU A 181 -9.25 5.42 0.17
CA LEU A 181 -9.47 4.07 0.68
C LEU A 181 -9.53 3.95 2.21
N GLU A 182 -9.80 5.02 2.95
CA GLU A 182 -9.93 4.96 4.42
C GLU A 182 -11.35 4.62 4.88
N ASN A 183 -12.33 5.27 4.27
CA ASN A 183 -13.61 5.52 4.90
C ASN A 183 -14.63 4.46 4.49
N TRP A 184 -15.05 3.67 5.48
CA TRP A 184 -16.05 2.61 5.32
C TRP A 184 -17.37 3.06 4.69
N SER A 185 -17.80 4.31 4.92
CA SER A 185 -19.01 4.85 4.31
C SER A 185 -18.94 4.91 2.78
N TYR A 186 -17.73 4.93 2.21
CA TYR A 186 -17.47 4.98 0.77
C TYR A 186 -17.17 3.62 0.15
N THR A 187 -17.34 2.51 0.88
CA THR A 187 -17.13 1.14 0.36
C THR A 187 -17.86 0.87 -0.96
N HIS A 188 -19.07 1.43 -1.13
CA HIS A 188 -19.83 1.30 -2.37
C HIS A 188 -19.13 1.96 -3.56
N ILE A 189 -18.53 3.14 -3.37
CA ILE A 189 -17.74 3.84 -4.40
C ILE A 189 -16.45 3.07 -4.66
N TYR A 190 -15.74 2.65 -3.62
CA TYR A 190 -14.50 1.89 -3.77
C TYR A 190 -14.74 0.64 -4.63
N SER A 191 -15.82 -0.08 -4.38
CA SER A 191 -16.13 -1.33 -5.09
C SER A 191 -16.40 -1.19 -6.59
N GLU A 192 -16.50 0.04 -7.13
CA GLU A 192 -16.67 0.28 -8.56
C GLU A 192 -15.41 -0.03 -9.38
N VAL A 193 -14.23 -0.09 -8.74
CA VAL A 193 -12.97 -0.33 -9.44
C VAL A 193 -12.25 -1.58 -8.94
N ASN A 194 -11.51 -2.21 -9.85
CA ASN A 194 -10.67 -3.37 -9.57
C ASN A 194 -9.38 -3.33 -10.38
N ILE A 195 -8.42 -4.16 -10.01
CA ILE A 195 -7.19 -4.41 -10.77
C ILE A 195 -6.91 -5.91 -10.80
N VAL A 196 -6.42 -6.39 -11.95
CA VAL A 196 -5.96 -7.77 -12.10
C VAL A 196 -4.45 -7.77 -12.00
N LEU A 197 -3.92 -8.50 -11.03
CA LEU A 197 -2.48 -8.66 -10.82
C LEU A 197 -1.89 -9.62 -11.87
N ALA A 198 -0.56 -9.65 -12.00
CA ALA A 198 0.11 -10.47 -13.00
C ALA A 198 -0.13 -11.99 -12.85
N ASP A 199 -0.49 -12.44 -11.64
CA ASP A 199 -0.87 -13.82 -11.34
C ASP A 199 -2.36 -14.13 -11.61
N GLY A 200 -3.12 -13.15 -12.12
CA GLY A 200 -4.54 -13.29 -12.43
C GLY A 200 -5.47 -13.05 -11.25
N VAL A 201 -4.95 -12.76 -10.05
CA VAL A 201 -5.78 -12.41 -8.90
C VAL A 201 -6.45 -11.06 -9.15
N ASN A 202 -7.78 -11.03 -9.02
CA ASN A 202 -8.56 -9.81 -9.14
C ASN A 202 -8.78 -9.19 -7.75
N ILE A 203 -8.28 -7.96 -7.56
CA ILE A 203 -8.45 -7.18 -6.33
C ILE A 203 -9.44 -6.06 -6.61
N THR A 204 -10.56 -6.06 -5.87
CA THR A 204 -11.54 -4.97 -5.88
C THR A 204 -11.17 -3.97 -4.79
N ALA A 205 -11.30 -2.67 -5.05
CA ALA A 205 -11.00 -1.68 -4.01
C ALA A 205 -11.99 -1.77 -2.85
N SER A 206 -11.44 -1.70 -1.65
CA SER A 206 -12.15 -1.70 -0.37
C SER A 206 -11.35 -0.84 0.63
N PRO A 207 -11.94 -0.49 1.79
CA PRO A 207 -11.20 0.24 2.82
C PRO A 207 -9.91 -0.51 3.22
N ILE A 208 -8.83 0.24 3.48
CA ILE A 208 -7.54 -0.32 3.87
C ILE A 208 -7.63 -0.86 5.29
N LEU A 209 -7.58 -2.17 5.42
CA LEU A 209 -7.64 -2.85 6.72
C LEU A 209 -6.46 -3.78 6.87
N TYR A 210 -5.64 -3.49 7.88
CA TYR A 210 -4.59 -4.39 8.29
C TYR A 210 -5.23 -5.57 8.99
N ALA A 211 -4.84 -6.75 8.56
CA ALA A 211 -5.35 -8.00 9.10
C ALA A 211 -4.20 -8.93 9.48
N LEU A 212 -4.46 -9.77 10.46
CA LEU A 212 -3.57 -10.85 10.85
C LEU A 212 -4.30 -12.20 10.85
N THR A 213 -3.53 -13.26 10.64
CA THR A 213 -3.98 -14.64 10.83
C THR A 213 -2.81 -15.49 11.32
N ILE A 214 -3.11 -16.68 11.82
CA ILE A 214 -2.12 -17.71 12.19
C ILE A 214 -2.27 -18.84 11.17
N PRO A 215 -1.25 -19.08 10.33
CA PRO A 215 -1.27 -20.21 9.41
C PRO A 215 -1.46 -21.55 10.14
N THR A 216 -2.21 -22.47 9.55
CA THR A 216 -2.51 -23.81 10.13
C THR A 216 -1.27 -24.68 10.33
N ASN A 217 -0.15 -24.32 9.70
CA ASN A 217 1.15 -24.97 9.82
C ASN A 217 2.15 -24.21 10.73
N ALA A 218 1.70 -23.21 11.49
CA ALA A 218 2.47 -22.52 12.55
C ALA A 218 3.03 -23.51 13.60
N ARG A 219 4.16 -23.17 14.25
CA ARG A 219 4.89 -24.06 15.16
C ARG A 219 5.31 -23.43 16.48
#